data_AF-A0AAV2QC71-F1
#
_entry.id   AF-A0AAV2QC71-F1
#
_cell.length_a   1.000
_cell.length_b   1.000
_cell.length_c   1.000
_cell.angle_alpha   90.00
_cell.angle_beta   90.00
_cell.angle_gamma   90.00
#
_symmetry.space_group_name_H-M   'P 1'
#
loop_
_entity.id
_entity.type
_entity.pdbx_description
1 polymer ?
#
loop_
_entity_poly.entity_id
_entity_poly.type
_entity_poly.pdbx_seq_one_letter_code
_entity_poly.pdbx_strand_id
1 'polypeptide(L)'
;WGSQVFMERAKWHWVKGEQHQAVQTLRCGIDRLFINKDKFITDPSAGPQDERTACGKATLLLARYSEESATQEATTIKQLYQDAVKINKRSEDGHFHNAMFFDRVLSGTANCSTSNPEYVFQIIQCFALSMKYGCRHIYQSMPRMLGLWLDFGASISEEKEK
;
A
#
# COMPACT_ATOMS: atom_id res chain seq x y z
N TRP A 1 16.63 -15.61 9.20
CA TRP A 1 15.71 -16.16 10.24
C TRP A 1 15.04 -15.09 11.08
N GLY A 2 15.74 -14.05 11.57
CA GLY A 2 15.13 -13.02 12.42
C GLY A 2 13.94 -12.26 11.81
N SER A 3 13.93 -12.05 10.48
CA SER A 3 12.88 -11.28 9.82
C SER A 3 11.51 -11.95 9.81
N GLN A 4 11.43 -13.28 9.75
CA GLN A 4 10.15 -13.98 9.78
C GLN A 4 9.57 -14.07 11.19
N VAL A 5 10.43 -14.20 12.21
CA VAL A 5 10.01 -14.39 13.60
C VAL A 5 9.21 -13.21 14.14
N PHE A 6 9.63 -11.98 13.90
CA PHE A 6 8.89 -10.81 14.40
C PHE A 6 7.57 -10.61 13.65
N MET A 7 7.51 -10.94 12.36
CA MET A 7 6.28 -10.87 11.56
C MET A 7 5.25 -11.88 12.07
N GLU A 8 5.67 -13.13 12.31
CA GLU A 8 4.77 -14.15 12.87
C GLU A 8 4.31 -13.79 14.29
N ARG A 9 5.20 -13.25 15.13
CA ARG A 9 4.82 -12.76 16.46
C ARG A 9 3.80 -11.62 16.39
N ALA A 10 3.97 -10.69 15.45
CA ALA A 10 2.99 -9.62 15.25
C ALA A 10 1.63 -10.13 14.78
N LYS A 11 1.60 -11.10 13.85
CA LYS A 11 0.36 -11.77 13.43
C LYS A 11 -0.32 -12.49 14.60
N TRP A 12 0.46 -13.13 15.47
CA TRP A 12 -0.06 -13.78 16.67
C TRP A 12 -0.73 -12.77 17.61
N HIS A 13 -0.07 -11.64 17.92
CA HIS A 13 -0.68 -10.57 18.71
C HIS A 13 -1.96 -10.01 18.06
N TRP A 14 -1.98 -9.91 16.72
CA TRP A 14 -3.15 -9.45 15.98
C TRP A 14 -4.35 -10.39 16.15
N VAL A 15 -4.15 -11.70 15.95
CA VAL A 15 -5.20 -12.72 16.14
C VAL A 15 -5.69 -12.76 17.59
N LYS A 16 -4.81 -12.48 18.55
CA LYS A 16 -5.16 -12.38 19.97
C LYS A 16 -5.98 -11.13 20.33
N GLY A 17 -6.12 -10.17 19.41
CA GLY A 17 -6.81 -8.89 19.64
C GLY A 17 -5.94 -7.80 20.25
N GLU A 18 -4.64 -8.05 20.45
CA GLU A 18 -3.68 -7.09 21.02
C GLU A 18 -3.11 -6.17 19.92
N GLN A 19 -3.98 -5.40 19.27
CA GLN A 19 -3.63 -4.60 18.07
C GLN A 19 -2.47 -3.63 18.31
N HIS A 20 -2.45 -2.94 19.45
CA HIS A 20 -1.35 -2.02 19.78
C HIS A 20 0.00 -2.73 19.90
N GLN A 21 0.03 -3.91 20.53
CA GLN A 21 1.25 -4.70 20.68
C GLN A 21 1.72 -5.28 19.34
N ALA A 22 0.80 -5.66 18.45
CA ALA A 22 1.12 -6.10 17.10
C ALA A 22 1.82 -4.99 16.30
N VAL A 23 1.26 -3.78 16.29
CA VAL A 23 1.83 -2.60 15.62
C VAL A 23 3.20 -2.24 16.21
N GLN A 24 3.31 -2.19 17.53
CA GLN A 24 4.58 -1.87 18.20
C GLN A 24 5.67 -2.92 17.89
N THR A 25 5.32 -4.20 17.92
CA THR A 25 6.24 -5.31 17.58
C THR A 25 6.76 -5.18 16.15
N LEU A 26 5.90 -4.82 15.19
CA LEU A 26 6.31 -4.60 13.80
C LEU A 26 7.23 -3.39 13.68
N ARG A 27 6.89 -2.25 14.29
CA ARG A 27 7.74 -1.04 14.25
C ARG A 27 9.12 -1.33 14.79
N CYS A 28 9.21 -1.86 16.01
CA CYS A 28 10.49 -2.18 16.63
C CYS A 28 11.27 -3.25 15.86
N GLY A 29 10.58 -4.23 15.26
CA GLY A 29 11.22 -5.25 14.42
C GLY A 29 11.83 -4.66 13.15
N ILE A 30 11.11 -3.74 12.50
CA ILE A 30 11.57 -3.07 11.28
C ILE A 30 12.77 -2.17 11.59
N ASP A 31 12.69 -1.34 12.63
CA ASP A 31 13.78 -0.42 12.99
C ASP A 31 15.07 -1.15 13.37
N ARG A 32 14.96 -2.33 14.01
CA ARG A 32 16.11 -3.14 14.41
C ARG A 32 16.75 -3.91 13.25
N LEU A 33 15.94 -4.43 12.33
CA LEU A 33 16.42 -5.33 11.26
C LEU A 33 16.71 -4.59 9.95
N PHE A 34 16.07 -3.45 9.71
CA PHE A 34 16.16 -2.70 8.46
C PHE A 34 16.64 -1.27 8.71
N ILE A 35 17.79 -1.15 9.39
CA ILE A 35 18.46 0.13 9.65
C ILE A 35 18.75 0.91 8.34
N ASN A 36 18.88 0.20 7.22
CA ASN A 36 19.11 0.78 5.89
C ASN A 36 17.82 0.96 5.06
N LYS A 37 16.62 1.04 5.68
CA LYS A 37 15.34 1.24 4.96
C LYS A 37 15.42 2.40 3.96
N ASP A 38 16.05 3.51 4.36
CA ASP A 38 16.21 4.70 3.51
C ASP A 38 17.05 4.42 2.25
N LYS A 39 18.07 3.57 2.35
CA LYS A 39 18.89 3.18 1.18
C LYS A 39 18.09 2.35 0.19
N PHE A 40 17.17 1.50 0.65
CA PHE A 40 16.28 0.74 -0.24
C PHE A 40 15.25 1.61 -0.96
N ILE A 41 14.91 2.76 -0.37
CA ILE A 41 14.01 3.74 -0.98
C ILE A 41 14.76 4.55 -2.05
N THR A 42 15.99 4.98 -1.76
CA THR A 42 16.79 5.82 -2.68
C THR A 42 17.40 5.02 -3.83
N ASP A 43 17.91 3.82 -3.57
CA ASP A 43 18.58 2.98 -4.56
C ASP A 43 17.87 1.62 -4.72
N PRO A 44 17.15 1.40 -5.84
CA PRO A 44 16.48 0.15 -6.15
C PRO A 44 17.42 -1.01 -6.50
N SER A 45 18.74 -0.84 -6.42
CA SER A 45 19.76 -1.88 -6.58
C SER A 45 20.58 -2.12 -5.30
N ALA A 46 20.39 -1.28 -4.28
CA ALA A 46 21.13 -1.40 -3.03
C ALA A 46 20.66 -2.61 -2.22
N GLY A 47 21.56 -3.57 -2.02
CA GLY A 47 21.42 -4.67 -1.08
C GLY A 47 20.71 -5.93 -1.61
N PRO A 48 20.70 -7.02 -0.82
CA PRO A 48 20.13 -8.29 -1.21
C PRO A 48 18.62 -8.19 -1.48
N GLN A 49 18.18 -8.73 -2.61
CA GLN A 49 16.77 -8.72 -3.04
C GLN A 49 15.83 -9.33 -1.97
N ASP A 50 16.29 -10.34 -1.25
CA ASP A 50 15.52 -11.04 -0.22
C ASP A 50 15.25 -10.16 1.00
N GLU A 51 16.26 -9.41 1.45
CA GLU A 51 16.12 -8.48 2.58
C GLU A 51 15.16 -7.35 2.26
N ARG A 52 15.24 -6.80 1.04
CA ARG A 52 14.31 -5.79 0.54
C ARG A 52 12.89 -6.30 0.45
N THR A 53 12.72 -7.52 -0.05
CA THR A 53 11.40 -8.15 -0.15
C THR A 53 10.82 -8.38 1.25
N ALA A 54 11.63 -8.81 2.22
CA ALA A 54 11.21 -8.96 3.60
C ALA A 54 10.87 -7.61 4.26
N CYS A 55 11.68 -6.57 4.03
CA CYS A 55 11.44 -5.21 4.51
C CYS A 55 10.14 -4.63 3.94
N GLY A 56 9.93 -4.76 2.63
CA GLY A 56 8.71 -4.31 1.96
C GLY A 56 7.46 -5.02 2.49
N LYS A 57 7.51 -6.34 2.68
CA LYS A 57 6.41 -7.13 3.26
C LYS A 57 6.10 -6.73 4.71
N ALA A 58 7.13 -6.53 5.53
CA ALA A 58 6.95 -6.09 6.92
C ALA A 58 6.36 -4.68 7.00
N THR A 59 6.86 -3.75 6.18
CA THR A 59 6.36 -2.37 6.10
C THR A 59 4.91 -2.33 5.61
N LEU A 60 4.56 -3.16 4.64
CA LEU A 60 3.19 -3.32 4.15
C LEU A 60 2.25 -3.86 5.24
N LEU A 61 2.71 -4.86 6.01
CA LEU A 61 1.94 -5.42 7.12
C LEU A 61 1.73 -4.37 8.22
N LEU A 62 2.75 -3.58 8.52
CA LEU A 62 2.63 -2.45 9.45
C LEU A 62 1.59 -1.43 8.96
N ALA A 63 1.63 -1.03 7.69
CA ALA A 63 0.65 -0.10 7.13
C ALA A 63 -0.79 -0.60 7.29
N ARG A 64 -1.03 -1.89 7.00
CA ARG A 64 -2.34 -2.52 7.16
C ARG A 64 -2.82 -2.55 8.60
N TYR A 65 -1.97 -2.95 9.54
CA TYR A 65 -2.33 -3.01 10.95
C TYR A 65 -2.54 -1.61 11.54
N SER A 66 -1.74 -0.62 11.14
CA SER A 66 -1.95 0.78 11.52
C SER A 66 -3.27 1.35 10.99
N GLU A 67 -3.64 1.02 9.75
CA GLU A 67 -4.92 1.39 9.16
C GLU A 67 -6.10 0.78 9.92
N GLU A 68 -6.09 -0.54 10.13
CA GLU A 68 -7.20 -1.28 10.74
C GLU A 68 -7.38 -0.99 12.23
N SER A 69 -6.28 -0.67 12.93
CA SER A 69 -6.32 -0.28 14.35
C SER A 69 -6.67 1.22 14.56
N ALA A 70 -6.79 2.00 13.48
CA ALA A 70 -6.98 3.46 13.52
C ALA A 70 -6.00 4.19 14.48
N THR A 71 -4.81 3.62 14.67
CA THR A 71 -3.83 4.11 15.66
C THR A 71 -3.02 5.30 15.18
N GLN A 72 -3.04 5.59 13.87
CA GLN A 72 -2.24 6.64 13.24
C GLN A 72 -3.08 7.49 12.29
N GLU A 73 -2.63 8.71 12.03
CA GLU A 73 -3.24 9.59 11.04
C GLU A 73 -3.11 9.02 9.61
N ALA A 74 -4.11 9.31 8.77
CA ALA A 74 -4.14 8.88 7.37
C ALA A 74 -2.92 9.33 6.55
N THR A 75 -2.31 10.48 6.91
CA THR A 75 -1.07 11.00 6.32
C THR A 75 0.12 10.07 6.55
N THR A 76 0.22 9.53 7.77
CA THR A 76 1.28 8.58 8.15
C THR A 76 1.06 7.23 7.48
N ILE A 77 -0.18 6.75 7.44
CA ILE A 77 -0.55 5.49 6.76
C ILE A 77 -0.25 5.58 5.25
N LYS A 78 -0.56 6.72 4.61
CA LYS A 78 -0.22 7.00 3.21
C LYS A 78 1.28 6.86 2.96
N GLN A 79 2.11 7.45 3.82
CA GLN A 79 3.57 7.35 3.70
C GLN A 79 4.05 5.91 3.86
N LEU A 80 3.50 5.14 4.81
CA LEU A 80 3.87 3.73 5.01
C LEU A 80 3.58 2.86 3.78
N TYR A 81 2.42 3.04 3.14
CA TYR A 81 2.10 2.33 1.90
C TYR A 81 3.02 2.74 0.74
N GLN A 82 3.29 4.04 0.59
CA GLN A 82 4.21 4.54 -0.44
C GLN A 82 5.64 4.01 -0.24
N ASP A 83 6.13 3.99 1.00
CA ASP A 83 7.44 3.42 1.34
C ASP A 83 7.51 1.94 1.00
N ALA A 84 6.48 1.16 1.36
CA ALA A 84 6.44 -0.27 1.07
C ALA A 84 6.57 -0.56 -0.44
N VAL A 85 5.89 0.24 -1.27
CA VAL A 85 5.96 0.15 -2.74
C VAL A 85 7.32 0.60 -3.27
N LYS A 86 7.90 1.67 -2.71
CA LYS A 86 9.24 2.15 -3.12
C LYS A 86 10.33 1.14 -2.80
N ILE A 87 10.29 0.53 -1.61
CA ILE A 87 11.24 -0.48 -1.15
C ILE A 87 11.16 -1.73 -2.04
N ASN A 88 9.94 -2.21 -2.33
CA ASN A 88 9.71 -3.37 -3.17
C ASN A 88 8.78 -3.06 -4.36
N LYS A 89 9.37 -2.49 -5.42
CA LYS A 89 8.64 -2.06 -6.62
C LYS A 89 7.97 -3.19 -7.42
N ARG A 90 8.39 -4.44 -7.21
CA ARG A 90 7.85 -5.63 -7.91
C ARG A 90 6.80 -6.38 -7.08
N SER A 91 6.34 -5.80 -5.98
CA SER A 91 5.35 -6.41 -5.09
C SER A 91 3.93 -6.24 -5.62
N GLU A 92 3.26 -7.34 -5.98
CA GLU A 92 1.81 -7.31 -6.29
C GLU A 92 1.02 -6.75 -5.09
N ASP A 93 1.13 -7.39 -3.92
CA ASP A 93 0.37 -7.03 -2.71
C ASP A 93 0.61 -5.58 -2.28
N GLY A 94 1.83 -5.06 -2.50
CA GLY A 94 2.19 -3.67 -2.17
C GLY A 94 1.43 -2.67 -3.02
N HIS A 95 1.43 -2.86 -4.34
CA HIS A 95 0.69 -2.01 -5.27
C HIS A 95 -0.82 -2.12 -5.05
N PHE A 96 -1.32 -3.34 -4.85
CA PHE A 96 -2.74 -3.60 -4.63
C PHE A 96 -3.28 -2.88 -3.39
N HIS A 97 -2.65 -3.07 -2.22
CA HIS A 97 -3.12 -2.46 -0.98
C HIS A 97 -2.94 -0.93 -0.97
N ASN A 98 -1.89 -0.42 -1.63
CA ASN A 98 -1.72 1.02 -1.81
C ASN A 98 -2.86 1.61 -2.67
N ALA A 99 -3.23 0.95 -3.77
CA ALA A 99 -4.37 1.35 -4.60
C ALA A 99 -5.68 1.32 -3.81
N MET A 100 -5.92 0.27 -3.02
CA MET A 100 -7.11 0.15 -2.17
C MET A 100 -7.19 1.26 -1.11
N PHE A 101 -6.06 1.65 -0.52
CA PHE A 101 -6.02 2.77 0.42
C PHE A 101 -6.45 4.07 -0.26
N PHE A 102 -5.87 4.39 -1.42
CA PHE A 102 -6.26 5.59 -2.19
C PHE A 102 -7.71 5.53 -2.66
N ASP A 103 -8.20 4.37 -3.07
CA ASP A 103 -9.59 4.17 -3.48
C ASP A 103 -10.58 4.43 -2.34
N ARG A 104 -10.26 4.01 -1.11
CA ARG A 104 -11.05 4.33 0.09
C ARG A 104 -11.01 5.82 0.42
N VAL A 105 -9.83 6.44 0.35
CA VAL A 105 -9.68 7.89 0.57
C VAL A 105 -10.51 8.68 -0.44
N LEU A 106 -10.43 8.31 -1.72
CA LEU A 106 -11.21 8.93 -2.80
C LEU A 106 -12.72 8.75 -2.59
N SER A 107 -13.16 7.56 -2.14
CA SER A 107 -14.57 7.27 -1.88
C SER A 107 -15.10 7.97 -0.62
N GLY A 108 -14.23 8.24 0.36
CA GLY A 108 -14.58 8.90 1.62
C GLY A 108 -14.64 10.43 1.52
N THR A 109 -13.93 11.04 0.56
CA THR A 109 -14.11 12.45 0.25
C THR A 109 -15.41 12.63 -0.53
N ALA A 110 -16.42 13.24 0.08
CA ALA A 110 -17.76 13.43 -0.50
C ALA A 110 -17.81 14.17 -1.85
N ASN A 111 -16.67 14.69 -2.33
CA ASN A 111 -16.51 15.18 -3.69
C ASN A 111 -15.93 14.08 -4.58
N CYS A 112 -16.85 13.48 -5.34
CA CYS A 112 -16.71 12.84 -6.64
C CYS A 112 -15.30 12.35 -7.02
N SER A 113 -15.22 11.09 -7.44
CA SER A 113 -14.08 10.49 -8.16
C SER A 113 -13.50 11.35 -9.29
N THR A 114 -14.17 12.44 -9.70
CA THR A 114 -13.74 13.41 -10.72
C THR A 114 -12.95 14.62 -10.19
N SER A 115 -13.03 14.96 -8.89
CA SER A 115 -12.45 16.21 -8.37
C SER A 115 -10.93 16.15 -8.18
N ASN A 116 -10.32 14.96 -8.20
CA ASN A 116 -8.89 14.77 -7.98
C ASN A 116 -8.29 13.82 -9.02
N PRO A 117 -8.02 14.29 -10.26
CA PRO A 117 -7.45 13.48 -11.35
C PRO A 117 -6.14 12.79 -10.96
N GLU A 118 -5.35 13.41 -10.08
CA GLU A 118 -4.09 12.85 -9.57
C GLU A 118 -4.31 11.54 -8.80
N TYR A 119 -5.35 11.46 -7.97
CA TYR A 119 -5.64 10.24 -7.21
C TYR A 119 -6.18 9.13 -8.11
N VAL A 120 -7.04 9.47 -9.07
CA VAL A 120 -7.54 8.51 -10.07
C VAL A 120 -6.38 7.90 -10.85
N PHE A 121 -5.47 8.75 -11.35
CA PHE A 121 -4.30 8.28 -12.07
C PHE A 121 -3.40 7.39 -11.20
N GLN A 122 -3.15 7.79 -9.95
CA GLN A 122 -2.36 6.97 -9.01
C GLN A 122 -2.99 5.61 -8.74
N ILE A 123 -4.31 5.55 -8.54
CA ILE A 123 -5.04 4.29 -8.30
C ILE A 123 -4.94 3.38 -9.53
N ILE A 124 -5.21 3.92 -10.72
CA ILE A 124 -5.13 3.16 -11.99
C ILE A 124 -3.70 2.63 -12.20
N GLN A 125 -2.69 3.48 -12.02
CA GLN A 125 -1.30 3.08 -12.18
C GLN A 125 -0.91 1.99 -11.18
N CYS A 126 -1.32 2.10 -9.91
CA CYS A 126 -1.04 1.08 -8.90
C CYS A 126 -1.74 -0.25 -9.23
N PHE A 127 -3.02 -0.25 -9.62
CA PHE A 127 -3.69 -1.48 -10.04
C PHE A 127 -3.04 -2.11 -11.28
N ALA A 128 -2.65 -1.32 -12.27
CA ALA A 128 -1.94 -1.80 -13.46
C ALA A 128 -0.59 -2.45 -13.08
N LEU A 129 0.18 -1.81 -12.17
CA LEU A 129 1.44 -2.36 -11.68
C LEU A 129 1.23 -3.63 -10.85
N SER A 130 0.19 -3.68 -10.01
CA SER A 130 -0.17 -4.90 -9.28
C SER A 130 -0.39 -6.05 -10.25
N MET A 131 -1.23 -5.85 -11.27
CA MET A 131 -1.55 -6.87 -12.28
C MET A 131 -0.34 -7.27 -13.14
N LYS A 132 0.60 -6.36 -13.36
CA LYS A 132 1.87 -6.66 -14.06
C LYS A 132 2.74 -7.66 -13.28
N TYR A 133 2.74 -7.59 -11.96
CA TYR A 133 3.62 -8.41 -11.11
C TYR A 133 2.93 -9.66 -10.54
N GLY A 134 1.60 -9.74 -10.58
CA GLY A 134 0.85 -10.93 -10.20
C GLY A 134 -0.63 -10.81 -10.49
N CYS A 135 -1.36 -11.93 -10.36
CA CYS A 135 -2.77 -12.03 -10.74
C CYS A 135 -3.68 -12.45 -9.57
N ARG A 136 -3.18 -12.47 -8.33
CA ARG A 136 -3.94 -12.89 -7.16
C ARG A 136 -5.16 -12.01 -6.92
N HIS A 137 -5.02 -10.71 -7.16
CA HIS A 137 -6.09 -9.72 -6.96
C HIS A 137 -6.70 -9.20 -8.26
N ILE A 138 -6.54 -9.93 -9.38
CA ILE A 138 -6.96 -9.45 -10.71
C ILE A 138 -8.46 -9.17 -10.79
N TYR A 139 -9.29 -10.02 -10.18
CA TYR A 139 -10.76 -9.88 -10.18
C TYR A 139 -11.25 -8.70 -9.35
N GLN A 140 -10.43 -8.16 -8.46
CA GLN A 140 -10.76 -6.95 -7.72
C GLN A 140 -10.15 -5.72 -8.38
N SER A 141 -8.88 -5.82 -8.79
CA SER A 141 -8.12 -4.71 -9.38
C SER A 141 -8.64 -4.28 -10.74
N MET A 142 -8.86 -5.25 -11.65
CA MET A 142 -9.21 -4.97 -13.04
C MET A 142 -10.56 -4.25 -13.18
N PRO A 143 -11.69 -4.77 -12.66
CA PRO A 143 -12.98 -4.12 -12.85
C PRO A 143 -13.02 -2.74 -12.20
N ARG A 144 -12.40 -2.57 -11.02
CA ARG A 144 -12.35 -1.26 -10.35
C ARG A 144 -11.52 -0.25 -11.13
N MET A 145 -10.37 -0.65 -11.64
CA MET A 145 -9.50 0.19 -12.46
C MET A 145 -10.22 0.64 -13.75
N LEU A 146 -10.90 -0.28 -14.44
CA LEU A 146 -11.66 0.04 -15.64
C LEU A 146 -12.82 0.99 -15.35
N GLY A 147 -13.57 0.74 -14.26
CA GLY A 147 -14.63 1.64 -13.82
C GLY A 147 -14.13 3.06 -13.59
N LEU A 148 -13.07 3.23 -12.80
CA LEU A 148 -12.46 4.54 -12.54
C LEU A 148 -11.98 5.24 -13.82
N TRP A 149 -11.40 4.50 -14.77
CA TRP A 149 -10.94 5.07 -16.03
C TRP A 149 -12.11 5.55 -16.91
N LEU A 150 -13.21 4.76 -16.97
CA LEU A 150 -14.41 5.12 -17.73
C LEU A 150 -15.13 6.31 -17.11
N ASP A 151 -15.32 6.31 -15.78
CA ASP A 151 -15.96 7.41 -15.05
C ASP A 151 -15.18 8.73 -15.25
N PHE A 152 -13.85 8.66 -15.20
CA PHE A 152 -12.99 9.80 -15.46
C PHE A 152 -13.12 10.31 -16.90
N GLY A 153 -13.11 9.42 -17.88
CA GLY A 153 -13.32 9.77 -19.29
C GLY A 153 -14.68 10.42 -19.56
N ALA A 154 -15.75 9.91 -18.93
CA ALA A 154 -17.08 10.48 -19.02
C ALA A 154 -17.13 11.91 -18.45
N SER A 155 -16.51 12.13 -17.28
CA SER A 155 -16.49 13.45 -16.65
C SER A 155 -15.83 14.54 -17.50
N ILE A 156 -14.77 14.20 -18.26
CA ILE A 156 -14.10 15.12 -19.18
C ILE A 156 -15.00 15.44 -20.38
N SER A 157 -15.76 14.47 -20.89
CA SER A 157 -16.68 14.68 -22.00
C SER A 157 -17.82 15.63 -21.61
N GLU A 158 -18.39 15.46 -20.42
CA GLU A 158 -19.45 16.32 -19.88
C GLU A 158 -18.98 17.76 -19.63
N GLU A 159 -17.73 17.96 -19.23
CA GLU A 159 -17.15 19.30 -19.02
C GLU A 159 -16.92 20.04 -20.34
N LYS A 160 -16.64 19.34 -21.44
CA LYS A 160 -16.47 19.94 -22.78
C LYS A 160 -17.77 20.36 -23.46
N GLU A 161 -18.90 19.83 -23.00
CA GLU A 161 -20.22 20.12 -23.55
C GLU A 161 -20.92 21.30 -22.84
N LYS A 162 -20.32 21.79 -21.73
CA LYS A 162 -20.71 23.03 -21.03
C LYS A 162 -19.94 24.25 -21.55
#